data_AF-A0A9N9SC80-F1
#
_entry.id   AF-A0A9N9SC80-F1
#
_cell.length_a   1.000
_cell.length_b   1.000
_cell.length_c   1.000
_cell.angle_alpha   90.00
_cell.angle_beta   90.00
_cell.angle_gamma   90.00
#
_symmetry.space_group_name_H-M   'P 1'
#
loop_
_entity.id
_entity.type
_entity.pdbx_description
1 polymer ?
#
loop_
_entity_poly.entity_id
_entity_poly.type
_entity_poly.pdbx_seq_one_letter_code
_entity_poly.pdbx_strand_id
1 'polypeptide(L)'
;MDSWSRLLRMNNPKFVDNFVGQFKSTLRCTFCGNCSETFDPIWKFSLTIPQQSGQLKLSHCMDSFTSVEILDGEEKPTCSMCKEKGECLKPLFIHKFPRILVIHLKRISLTEEFSEKLNTIVGFP
;
A
#
# COMPACT_ATOMS: atom_id res chain seq x y z
N MET A 1 -11.70 16.61 4.25
CA MET A 1 -10.79 16.74 5.41
C MET A 1 -9.62 15.82 5.17
N ASP A 2 -8.47 16.40 4.83
CA ASP A 2 -7.32 15.67 4.30
C ASP A 2 -6.67 14.78 5.37
N SER A 3 -6.22 13.58 4.95
CA SER A 3 -5.55 12.60 5.81
C SER A 3 -4.35 13.19 6.55
N TRP A 4 -3.64 14.12 5.90
CA TRP A 4 -2.53 14.90 6.44
C TRP A 4 -2.92 15.74 7.68
N SER A 5 -4.11 16.34 7.66
CA SER A 5 -4.61 17.19 8.74
C SER A 5 -4.94 16.39 10.01
N ARG A 6 -5.22 15.08 9.90
CA ARG A 6 -5.40 14.20 11.07
C ARG A 6 -4.07 13.82 11.71
N LEU A 7 -3.01 13.64 10.92
CA LEU A 7 -1.68 13.35 11.46
C LEU A 7 -1.04 14.53 12.19
N LEU A 8 -1.20 15.74 11.65
CA LEU A 8 -0.70 16.95 12.32
C LEU A 8 -1.35 17.19 13.70
N ARG A 9 -2.52 16.59 13.96
CA ARG A 9 -3.18 16.64 15.28
C ARG A 9 -2.55 15.73 16.33
N MET A 10 -1.62 14.84 15.98
CA MET A 10 -0.97 13.93 16.93
C MET A 10 0.06 14.60 17.86
N ASN A 11 0.25 15.94 17.80
CA ASN A 11 1.06 16.71 18.76
C ASN A 11 2.49 16.17 19.01
N ASN A 12 3.16 15.63 17.99
CA ASN A 12 4.57 15.24 18.11
C ASN A 12 5.36 15.45 16.80
N PRO A 13 5.93 16.65 16.58
CA PRO A 13 6.64 16.96 15.33
C PRO A 13 7.87 16.08 15.12
N LYS A 14 8.53 15.63 16.19
CA LYS A 14 9.69 14.71 16.09
C LYS A 14 9.29 13.34 15.60
N PHE A 15 8.14 12.83 16.03
CA PHE A 15 7.62 11.55 15.53
C PHE A 15 7.30 11.65 14.04
N VAL A 16 6.58 12.71 13.64
CA VAL A 16 6.21 12.95 12.24
C VAL A 16 7.45 13.09 11.35
N ASP A 17 8.44 13.89 11.77
CA ASP A 17 9.67 14.12 10.99
C ASP A 17 10.51 12.85 10.82
N ASN A 18 10.53 11.96 11.82
CA ASN A 18 11.34 10.74 11.76
C ASN A 18 10.62 9.56 11.11
N PHE A 19 9.36 9.31 11.45
CA PHE A 19 8.68 8.05 11.10
C PHE A 19 7.62 8.20 10.01
N VAL A 20 7.15 9.41 9.69
CA VAL A 20 6.06 9.60 8.72
C VAL A 20 6.62 9.89 7.33
N GLY A 21 6.38 8.96 6.41
CA GLY A 21 6.50 9.14 4.97
C GLY A 21 5.15 9.45 4.33
N GLN A 22 5.10 9.38 3.00
CA GLN A 22 3.89 9.59 2.22
C GLN A 22 3.87 8.66 1.01
N PHE A 23 2.73 8.02 0.79
CA PHE A 23 2.40 7.32 -0.44
C PHE A 23 1.61 8.20 -1.39
N LYS A 24 1.76 7.91 -2.67
CA LYS A 24 0.93 8.40 -3.74
C LYS A 24 0.20 7.21 -4.35
N SER A 25 -1.11 7.16 -4.19
CA SER A 25 -1.97 6.22 -4.92
C SER A 25 -2.56 6.95 -6.11
N THR A 26 -2.49 6.36 -7.30
CA THR A 26 -3.15 6.94 -8.49
C THR A 26 -4.23 6.01 -8.95
N LEU A 27 -5.47 6.47 -9.03
CA LEU A 27 -6.58 5.72 -9.60
C LEU A 27 -6.78 6.15 -11.04
N ARG A 28 -6.56 5.24 -11.99
CA ARG A 28 -6.69 5.50 -13.43
C ARG A 28 -7.81 4.66 -14.02
N CYS A 29 -8.84 5.31 -14.56
CA CYS A 29 -9.92 4.64 -15.27
C CYS A 29 -9.42 4.10 -16.62
N THR A 30 -9.72 2.83 -16.93
CA THR A 30 -9.31 2.20 -18.20
C THR A 30 -10.14 2.66 -19.40
N PHE A 31 -11.37 3.13 -19.17
CA PHE A 31 -12.29 3.57 -20.23
C PHE A 31 -12.03 5.01 -20.72
N CYS A 32 -12.00 5.99 -19.80
CA CYS A 32 -11.82 7.40 -20.16
C CYS A 32 -10.39 7.93 -19.91
N GLY A 33 -9.54 7.14 -19.25
CA GLY A 33 -8.18 7.58 -18.89
C GLY A 33 -8.09 8.58 -17.75
N ASN A 34 -9.21 8.97 -17.12
CA ASN A 34 -9.21 9.90 -15.99
C ASN A 34 -8.35 9.37 -14.84
N CYS A 35 -7.48 10.23 -14.31
CA CYS A 35 -6.59 9.93 -13.20
C CYS A 35 -6.98 10.77 -11.98
N SER A 36 -7.08 10.15 -10.81
CA SER A 36 -7.13 10.86 -9.54
C SER A 36 -6.02 10.38 -8.62
N GLU A 37 -5.33 11.32 -8.00
CA GLU A 37 -4.18 11.05 -7.13
C GLU A 37 -4.55 11.32 -5.68
N THR A 38 -4.16 10.42 -4.79
CA THR A 38 -4.28 10.62 -3.34
C THR A 38 -2.92 10.50 -2.68
N PHE A 39 -2.67 11.37 -1.70
CA PHE A 39 -1.42 11.42 -0.96
C PHE A 39 -1.67 11.01 0.49
N ASP A 40 -1.34 9.77 0.80
CA ASP A 40 -1.66 9.14 2.07
C ASP A 40 -0.41 9.03 2.94
N PRO A 41 -0.42 9.55 4.15
CA PRO A 41 0.74 9.49 5.00
C PRO A 41 0.88 8.12 5.65
N ILE A 42 2.13 7.70 5.88
CA ILE A 42 2.45 6.33 6.31
C ILE A 42 3.58 6.31 7.33
N TRP A 43 3.41 5.49 8.37
CA TRP A 43 4.41 5.30 9.43
C TRP A 43 5.02 3.89 9.46
N LYS A 44 4.43 2.94 8.71
CA LYS A 44 4.96 1.58 8.55
C LYS A 44 4.55 0.98 7.22
N PHE A 45 5.39 0.11 6.67
CA PHE A 45 5.14 -0.63 5.45
C PHE A 45 4.70 -2.03 5.84
N SER A 46 3.42 -2.35 5.67
CA SER A 46 2.90 -3.69 5.96
C SER A 46 2.97 -4.54 4.70
N LEU A 47 4.08 -5.26 4.53
CA LEU A 47 4.35 -6.05 3.34
C LEU A 47 3.74 -7.44 3.47
N THR A 48 3.06 -7.87 2.41
CA THR A 48 2.65 -9.26 2.23
C THR A 48 3.86 -10.11 1.87
N ILE A 49 3.86 -11.36 2.32
CA ILE A 49 4.90 -12.33 1.99
C ILE A 49 4.40 -13.13 0.80
N PRO A 50 4.93 -12.92 -0.42
CA PRO A 50 4.51 -13.69 -1.58
C PRO A 50 4.91 -15.16 -1.43
N GLN A 51 4.03 -16.06 -1.82
CA GLN A 51 4.35 -17.48 -1.95
C GLN A 51 5.15 -17.68 -3.24
N GLN A 52 6.45 -17.94 -3.12
CA GLN A 52 7.34 -18.21 -4.26
C GLN A 52 8.35 -19.29 -3.90
N SER A 53 8.77 -20.07 -4.90
CA SER A 53 9.81 -21.09 -4.75
C SER A 53 11.20 -20.44 -4.76
N GLY A 54 12.05 -20.80 -3.80
CA GLY A 54 13.43 -20.32 -3.71
C GLY A 54 13.68 -19.28 -2.63
N GLN A 55 14.79 -18.55 -2.74
CA GLN A 55 15.20 -17.57 -1.73
C GLN A 55 14.36 -16.30 -1.83
N LEU A 56 13.49 -16.07 -0.85
CA LEU A 56 12.68 -14.87 -0.77
C LEU A 56 13.49 -13.71 -0.16
N LYS A 57 13.53 -12.56 -0.84
CA LYS A 57 14.17 -11.32 -0.36
C LYS A 57 13.13 -10.26 -0.02
N LEU A 58 13.50 -9.33 0.85
CA LEU A 58 12.67 -8.17 1.21
C LEU A 58 12.27 -7.33 -0.02
N SER A 59 13.15 -7.24 -1.02
CA SER A 59 12.85 -6.56 -2.29
C SER A 59 11.62 -7.16 -2.97
N HIS A 60 11.47 -8.49 -3.00
CA HIS A 60 10.30 -9.13 -3.60
C HIS A 60 9.00 -8.77 -2.89
N CYS A 61 9.05 -8.62 -1.56
CA CYS A 61 7.89 -8.17 -0.78
C CYS A 61 7.55 -6.69 -1.08
N MET A 62 8.55 -5.85 -1.30
CA MET A 62 8.36 -4.45 -1.69
C MET A 62 7.80 -4.34 -3.11
N ASP A 63 8.32 -5.12 -4.05
CA ASP A 63 7.86 -5.15 -5.45
C ASP A 63 6.38 -5.55 -5.51
N SER A 64 6.00 -6.60 -4.78
CA SER A 64 4.60 -7.03 -4.65
C SER A 64 3.72 -6.00 -3.95
N PHE A 65 4.27 -5.20 -3.04
CA PHE A 65 3.52 -4.16 -2.34
C PHE A 65 3.23 -2.95 -3.23
N THR A 66 4.15 -2.62 -4.14
CA THR A 66 4.00 -1.49 -5.08
C THR A 66 3.46 -1.91 -6.45
N SER A 67 3.13 -3.19 -6.65
CA SER A 67 2.59 -3.68 -7.91
C SER A 67 1.26 -2.99 -8.22
N VAL A 68 1.00 -2.76 -9.50
CA VAL A 68 -0.26 -2.14 -9.94
C VAL A 68 -1.42 -3.07 -9.56
N GLU A 69 -2.30 -2.57 -8.69
CA GLU A 69 -3.55 -3.25 -8.36
C GLU A 69 -4.58 -2.97 -9.46
N ILE A 70 -5.26 -4.02 -9.93
CA ILE A 70 -6.36 -3.90 -10.89
C ILE A 70 -7.65 -4.03 -10.09
N LEU A 71 -8.46 -2.97 -10.07
CA LEU A 71 -9.76 -2.98 -9.43
C LEU A 71 -10.81 -3.42 -10.44
N ASP A 72 -11.15 -4.71 -10.42
CA ASP A 72 -12.13 -5.35 -11.28
C ASP A 72 -13.25 -6.03 -10.47
N GLY A 73 -14.09 -6.83 -11.14
CA GLY A 73 -15.18 -7.56 -10.50
C GLY A 73 -16.09 -6.71 -9.61
N GLU A 74 -16.21 -7.10 -8.34
CA GLU A 74 -17.01 -6.42 -7.32
C GLU A 74 -16.33 -5.16 -6.75
N GLU A 75 -15.00 -5.03 -6.89
CA GLU A 75 -14.21 -3.91 -6.38
C GLU A 75 -14.15 -2.72 -7.36
N LYS A 76 -14.85 -2.80 -8.50
CA LYS A 76 -14.91 -1.73 -9.51
C LYS A 76 -15.36 -0.40 -8.89
N PRO A 77 -14.50 0.62 -8.88
CA PRO A 77 -14.89 1.94 -8.39
C PRO A 77 -15.75 2.67 -9.42
N THR A 78 -16.55 3.62 -8.94
CA THR A 78 -17.28 4.53 -9.83
C THR A 78 -16.32 5.63 -10.29
N CYS A 79 -16.16 5.77 -11.61
CA CYS A 79 -15.32 6.82 -12.18
C CYS A 79 -15.96 8.20 -11.96
N SER A 80 -15.17 9.18 -11.49
CA SER A 80 -15.66 10.55 -11.28
C SER A 80 -16.05 11.26 -12.58
N MET A 81 -15.51 10.85 -13.72
CA MET A 81 -15.81 11.42 -15.04
C MET A 81 -16.90 10.64 -15.78
N CYS A 82 -16.79 9.31 -15.90
CA CYS A 82 -17.81 8.50 -16.59
C CYS A 82 -19.11 8.36 -15.78
N LYS A 83 -19.05 8.54 -14.46
CA LYS A 83 -20.15 8.25 -13.50
C LYS A 83 -20.62 6.79 -13.49
N GLU A 84 -19.88 5.90 -14.14
CA GLU A 84 -20.14 4.46 -14.21
C GLU A 84 -19.08 3.68 -13.41
N LYS A 85 -19.47 2.47 -12.96
CA LYS A 85 -18.54 1.51 -12.38
C LYS A 85 -17.72 0.87 -13.49
N GLY A 86 -16.40 0.93 -13.36
CA GLY A 86 -15.50 0.41 -14.38
C GLY A 86 -14.19 -0.07 -13.78
N GLU A 87 -13.43 -0.80 -14.60
CA GLU A 87 -12.10 -1.25 -14.22
C GLU A 87 -11.16 -0.05 -14.11
N CYS A 88 -10.34 -0.08 -13.06
CA CYS A 88 -9.37 0.95 -12.80
C CYS A 88 -8.03 0.34 -12.40
N LEU A 89 -6.95 0.99 -12.81
CA LEU A 89 -5.60 0.68 -12.33
C LEU A 89 -5.30 1.55 -11.11
N LYS A 90 -4.71 0.95 -10.09
CA LYS A 90 -4.33 1.62 -8.85
C LYS A 90 -2.86 1.36 -8.52
N PRO A 91 -1.90 1.97 -9.24
CA PRO A 91 -0.50 1.96 -8.83
C PRO A 91 -0.29 2.72 -7.51
N LEU A 92 0.61 2.18 -6.69
CA LEU A 92 1.04 2.76 -5.42
C LEU A 92 2.53 3.11 -5.47
N PHE A 93 2.87 4.35 -5.13
CA PHE A 93 4.24 4.84 -5.11
C PHE A 93 4.62 5.41 -3.75
N ILE A 94 5.90 5.32 -3.42
CA ILE A 94 6.47 6.04 -2.27
C ILE A 94 6.80 7.45 -2.72
N HIS A 95 6.01 8.43 -2.28
CA HIS A 95 6.23 9.84 -2.62
C HIS A 95 7.27 10.49 -1.72
N LYS A 96 7.25 10.17 -0.42
CA LYS A 96 8.22 10.65 0.56
C LYS A 96 8.65 9.49 1.47
N PHE A 97 9.95 9.26 1.56
CA PHE A 97 10.51 8.31 2.53
C PHE A 97 10.60 8.95 3.92
N PRO A 98 10.27 8.22 5.00
CA PRO A 98 10.59 8.64 6.37
C PRO A 98 12.10 8.53 6.62
N ARG A 99 12.61 9.25 7.63
CA ARG A 99 14.02 9.08 8.06
C ARG A 99 14.27 7.70 8.67
N ILE A 100 13.27 7.18 9.39
CA ILE A 100 13.28 5.85 10.00
C ILE A 100 12.15 5.06 9.37
N LEU A 101 12.53 4.06 8.58
CA LEU A 101 11.60 3.19 7.88
C LEU A 101 11.24 1.99 8.74
N VAL A 102 9.97 1.88 9.14
CA VAL A 102 9.46 0.71 9.85
C VAL A 102 8.81 -0.25 8.85
N ILE A 103 9.34 -1.47 8.77
CA ILE A 103 8.80 -2.54 7.92
C ILE A 103 8.15 -3.60 8.81
N HIS A 104 6.90 -3.91 8.49
CA HIS A 104 6.11 -4.97 9.11
C HIS A 104 5.86 -6.06 8.06
N LEU A 105 6.41 -7.25 8.29
CA LEU A 105 6.09 -8.42 7.48
C LEU A 105 4.79 -9.06 7.99
N LYS A 106 3.73 -9.06 7.16
CA LYS A 106 2.43 -9.64 7.50
C LYS A 106 2.52 -11.17 7.46
N ARG A 107 3.00 -11.75 8.58
CA ARG A 107 3.19 -13.19 8.76
C ARG A 107 1.95 -13.94 9.22
N ILE A 108 0.89 -13.24 9.60
CA ILE A 108 -0.35 -13.89 10.07
C ILE A 108 -1.30 -13.94 8.88
N SER A 109 -1.60 -15.17 8.43
CA SER A 109 -2.67 -15.45 7.48
C SER A 109 -3.91 -15.89 8.24
N LEU A 110 -5.06 -15.33 7.89
CA LEU A 110 -6.35 -15.73 8.44
C LEU A 110 -7.09 -16.48 7.33
N THR A 111 -7.31 -17.77 7.53
CA THR A 111 -8.30 -18.54 6.76
C THR A 111 -9.60 -18.58 7.55
N GLU A 112 -10.71 -18.99 6.93
CA GLU A 112 -12.03 -19.03 7.60
C GLU A 112 -12.04 -19.92 8.85
N GLU A 113 -11.10 -20.86 8.95
CA GLU A 113 -11.07 -21.89 9.99
C GLU A 113 -9.93 -21.71 11.01
N PHE A 114 -8.81 -21.06 10.65
CA PHE A 114 -7.67 -20.90 11.56
C PHE A 114 -6.76 -19.71 11.19
N SER A 115 -5.97 -19.27 12.17
CA SER A 115 -4.85 -18.35 11.93
C SER A 115 -3.54 -19.12 11.83
N GLU A 116 -2.77 -18.92 10.76
CA GLU A 116 -1.47 -19.55 10.58
C GLU A 116 -0.35 -18.50 10.52
N LYS A 117 0.79 -18.80 11.17
CA LYS A 117 2.00 -18.00 11.09
C LYS A 117 2.88 -18.49 9.93
N LEU A 118 3.13 -17.62 8.96
CA LEU A 118 4.10 -17.79 7.89
C LEU A 118 5.52 -17.77 8.46
N ASN A 119 6.18 -18.94 8.43
CA ASN A 119 7.57 -19.12 8.87
C ASN A 119 8.59 -18.91 7.74
N THR A 120 8.16 -18.45 6.57
CA THR A 120 9.03 -18.19 5.41
C THR A 120 10.20 -17.27 5.77
N ILE A 121 11.42 -17.73 5.50
CA ILE A 121 12.62 -16.92 5.70
C ILE A 121 12.63 -15.83 4.62
N VAL A 122 12.69 -14.57 5.07
CA VAL A 122 12.83 -13.40 4.19
C VAL A 122 14.23 -12.86 4.40
N GLY A 123 15.08 -12.94 3.39
CA GLY A 123 16.41 -12.34 3.41
C GLY A 123 16.31 -10.82 3.27
N PHE A 124 16.98 -10.10 4.16
CA PHE A 124 17.12 -8.65 4.11
C PHE A 124 18.61 -8.29 4.31
N PRO A 125 19.11 -7.21 3.68
CA PRO A 125 20.38 -6.61 4.07
C PRO A 125 20.30 -5.99 5.47
#